data_AF-A0A7W0ZZF1-F1
#
_entry.id   AF-A0A7W0ZZF1-F1
#
_cell.length_a   1.000
_cell.length_b   1.000
_cell.length_c   1.000
_cell.angle_alpha   90.00
_cell.angle_beta   90.00
_cell.angle_gamma   90.00
#
_symmetry.space_group_name_H-M   'P 1'
#
loop_
_entity.id
_entity.type
_entity.pdbx_description
1 polymer ?
#
loop_
_entity_poly.entity_id
_entity_poly.type
_entity_poly.pdbx_seq_one_letter_code
_entity_poly.pdbx_strand_id
1 'polypeptide(L)'
;MKKFALPIIAFSVLGLVSLFIPMGNGSMFKVFLEFDRFRLVLILAAFLVPIVACVLALRATRPESWHGIAALAGFAVVTVKQQLWDLVSNITKLPGAMLLMTLAILGGVLCSLIAVATEPSS
;
A
#
# COMPACT_ATOMS: atom_id res chain seq x y z
N MET A 1 5.12 15.02 6.71
CA MET A 1 5.20 13.54 6.80
C MET A 1 5.09 12.89 8.18
N LYS A 2 5.80 13.32 9.25
CA LYS A 2 5.88 12.55 10.53
C LYS A 2 4.53 12.12 11.14
N LYS A 3 3.51 12.99 11.11
CA LYS A 3 2.16 12.68 11.63
C LYS A 3 1.44 11.58 10.85
N PHE A 4 1.74 11.46 9.54
CA PHE A 4 1.09 10.51 8.63
C PHE A 4 1.94 9.28 8.34
N ALA A 5 3.22 9.28 8.72
CA ALA A 5 4.12 8.14 8.56
C ALA A 5 3.59 6.88 9.23
N LEU A 6 3.03 7.00 10.44
CA LEU A 6 2.51 5.86 11.20
C LEU A 6 1.24 5.26 10.54
N PRO A 7 0.21 6.06 10.15
CA PRO A 7 -0.90 5.57 9.32
C PRO A 7 -0.45 4.90 8.01
N ILE A 8 0.49 5.52 7.28
CA ILE A 8 0.98 4.97 6.01
C ILE A 8 1.65 3.60 6.20
N ILE A 9 2.48 3.46 7.25
CA ILE A 9 3.08 2.18 7.60
C ILE A 9 1.99 1.17 7.97
N ALA A 10 1.01 1.55 8.79
CA ALA A 10 -0.08 0.67 9.18
C ALA A 10 -0.86 0.14 7.96
N PHE A 11 -1.22 1.00 7.01
CA PHE A 11 -1.89 0.58 5.78
C PHE A 11 -1.01 -0.28 4.87
N SER A 12 0.29 0.02 4.79
CA SER A 12 1.23 -0.79 4.01
C SER A 12 1.38 -2.19 4.59
N VAL A 13 1.49 -2.29 5.92
CA VAL A 13 1.53 -3.56 6.65
C VAL A 13 0.21 -4.31 6.49
N LEU A 14 -0.92 -3.62 6.58
CA LEU A 14 -2.24 -4.24 6.36
C LEU A 14 -2.36 -4.81 4.94
N GLY A 15 -1.85 -4.11 3.94
CA GLY A 15 -1.73 -4.59 2.55
C GLY A 15 -0.88 -5.86 2.45
N LEU A 16 0.29 -5.88 3.09
CA LEU A 16 1.15 -7.07 3.14
C LEU A 16 0.48 -8.25 3.85
N VAL A 17 -0.13 -8.01 5.01
CA VAL A 17 -0.83 -9.04 5.79
C VAL A 17 -2.02 -9.61 5.01
N SER A 18 -2.72 -8.77 4.24
CA SER A 18 -3.85 -9.23 3.42
C SER A 18 -3.47 -10.29 2.40
N LEU A 19 -2.22 -10.33 1.93
CA LEU A 19 -1.71 -11.38 1.03
C LEU A 19 -1.69 -12.76 1.69
N PHE A 20 -1.53 -12.82 3.02
CA PHE A 20 -1.44 -14.07 3.77
C PHE A 20 -2.80 -14.57 4.28
N ILE A 21 -3.86 -13.77 4.15
CA ILE A 21 -5.19 -14.18 4.59
C ILE A 21 -5.71 -15.30 3.67
N PRO A 22 -6.20 -16.42 4.24
CA PRO A 22 -6.72 -17.53 3.46
C PRO A 22 -7.99 -17.14 2.71
N MET A 23 -8.03 -17.49 1.44
CA MET A 23 -9.20 -17.57 0.58
C MET A 23 -9.51 -19.04 0.30
N GLY A 24 -10.71 -19.35 -0.21
CA GLY A 24 -11.20 -20.74 -0.36
C GLY A 24 -10.21 -21.74 -1.00
N ASN A 25 -9.36 -21.30 -1.94
CA ASN A 25 -8.36 -22.15 -2.61
C ASN A 25 -6.91 -21.96 -2.10
N GLY A 26 -6.68 -21.23 -1.01
CA GLY A 26 -5.34 -20.88 -0.50
C GLY A 26 -5.21 -19.39 -0.17
N SER A 27 -4.02 -18.88 0.14
CA SER A 27 -3.81 -17.44 0.34
C SER A 27 -3.58 -16.71 -0.99
N MET A 28 -3.86 -15.39 -1.04
CA MET A 28 -3.50 -14.56 -2.21
C MET A 28 -2.01 -14.69 -2.54
N PHE A 29 -1.17 -14.81 -1.53
CA PHE A 29 0.26 -15.05 -1.68
C PHE A 29 0.56 -16.34 -2.46
N LYS A 30 -0.08 -17.47 -2.10
CA LYS A 30 0.12 -18.74 -2.83
C LYS A 30 -0.34 -18.64 -4.28
N VAL A 31 -1.51 -18.04 -4.51
CA VAL A 31 -2.05 -17.85 -5.87
C VAL A 31 -1.08 -17.02 -6.72
N PHE A 32 -0.59 -15.89 -6.22
CA PHE A 32 0.38 -15.11 -6.98
C PHE A 32 1.73 -15.82 -7.11
N LEU A 33 2.18 -16.59 -6.12
CA LEU A 33 3.44 -17.31 -6.20
C LEU A 33 3.42 -18.43 -7.28
N GLU A 34 2.28 -19.10 -7.44
CA GLU A 34 2.10 -20.18 -8.41
C GLU A 34 1.86 -19.66 -9.83
N PHE A 35 1.06 -18.60 -9.98
CA PHE A 35 0.61 -18.14 -11.29
C PHE A 35 1.31 -16.89 -11.81
N ASP A 36 1.81 -16.00 -10.94
CA ASP A 36 2.40 -14.71 -11.35
C ASP A 36 3.39 -14.13 -10.32
N ARG A 37 4.58 -14.74 -10.25
CA ARG A 37 5.64 -14.33 -9.31
C ARG A 37 6.09 -12.89 -9.52
N PHE A 38 6.08 -12.41 -10.77
CA PHE A 38 6.48 -11.04 -11.07
C PHE A 38 5.51 -10.04 -10.45
N ARG A 39 4.21 -10.29 -10.57
CA ARG A 39 3.17 -9.48 -9.91
C ARG A 39 3.29 -9.53 -8.40
N LEU A 40 3.60 -10.70 -7.81
CA LEU A 40 3.84 -10.82 -6.37
C LEU A 40 5.00 -9.91 -5.92
N VAL A 41 6.14 -9.99 -6.60
CA VAL A 41 7.33 -9.17 -6.27
C VAL A 41 7.01 -7.68 -6.39
N LEU A 42 6.29 -7.27 -7.43
CA LEU A 42 5.85 -5.88 -7.59
C LEU A 42 4.94 -5.42 -6.45
N ILE A 43 3.95 -6.22 -6.05
CA ILE A 43 3.05 -5.88 -4.94
C ILE A 43 3.82 -5.76 -3.62
N LEU A 44 4.71 -6.72 -3.35
CA LEU A 44 5.57 -6.69 -2.16
C LEU A 44 6.44 -5.44 -2.13
N ALA A 45 7.13 -5.15 -3.24
CA ALA A 45 7.97 -3.97 -3.36
C ALA A 45 7.16 -2.67 -3.17
N ALA A 46 5.97 -2.62 -3.76
CA ALA A 46 5.12 -1.43 -3.73
C ALA A 46 4.50 -1.15 -2.34
N PHE A 47 4.36 -2.16 -1.46
CA PHE A 47 4.05 -1.94 -0.04
C PHE A 47 5.30 -1.75 0.84
N LEU A 48 6.45 -2.34 0.47
CA LEU A 48 7.72 -2.17 1.19
C LEU A 48 8.30 -0.75 1.03
N VAL A 49 8.23 -0.16 -0.17
CA VAL A 49 8.77 1.17 -0.44
C VAL A 49 8.15 2.25 0.48
N PRO A 50 6.81 2.34 0.65
CA PRO A 50 6.19 3.26 1.59
C PRO A 50 6.65 3.05 3.04
N ILE A 51 6.84 1.80 3.47
CA ILE A 51 7.33 1.49 4.83
C ILE A 51 8.73 2.04 5.01
N VAL A 52 9.65 1.73 4.09
CA VAL A 52 11.03 2.20 4.16
C VAL A 52 11.09 3.73 4.11
N ALA A 53 10.36 4.36 3.20
CA ALA A 53 10.31 5.82 3.09
C ALA A 53 9.78 6.48 4.37
N CYS A 54 8.73 5.92 4.98
CA CYS A 54 8.18 6.46 6.24
C CYS A 54 9.10 6.21 7.44
N VAL A 55 9.79 5.07 7.51
CA VAL A 55 10.78 4.80 8.57
C VAL A 55 11.96 5.77 8.46
N LEU A 56 12.44 6.04 7.24
CA LEU A 56 13.47 7.06 7.01
C LEU A 56 12.97 8.45 7.41
N ALA A 57 11.74 8.83 7.05
CA ALA A 57 11.15 10.11 7.43
C ALA A 57 10.97 10.29 8.95
N LEU A 58 10.70 9.20 9.69
CA LEU A 58 10.61 9.21 11.15
C LEU A 58 11.99 9.42 11.81
N ARG A 59 13.03 8.82 11.23
CA ARG A 59 14.42 8.95 11.71
C ARG A 59 15.09 10.26 11.29
N ALA A 60 14.62 10.88 10.20
CA ALA A 60 15.16 12.13 9.70
C ALA A 60 14.87 13.29 10.67
N THR A 61 15.89 14.12 10.90
CA THR A 61 15.77 15.37 11.68
C THR A 61 14.78 16.32 11.01
N ARG A 62 14.84 16.43 9.68
CA ARG A 62 13.85 17.11 8.83
C ARG A 62 13.34 16.14 7.76
N PRO A 63 12.05 15.75 7.78
CA PRO A 63 11.50 14.93 6.73
C PRO A 63 11.41 15.74 5.43
N GLU A 64 12.02 15.24 4.38
CA GLU A 64 11.96 15.84 3.04
C GLU A 64 10.74 15.31 2.27
N SER A 65 10.22 16.12 1.35
CA SER A 65 9.00 15.85 0.57
C SER A 65 9.10 14.63 -0.35
N TRP A 66 10.31 14.19 -0.71
CA TRP A 66 10.49 12.98 -1.51
C TRP A 66 10.01 11.71 -0.79
N HIS A 67 10.02 11.67 0.55
CA HIS A 67 9.53 10.50 1.29
C HIS A 67 8.03 10.28 1.06
N GLY A 68 7.25 11.37 1.00
CA GLY A 68 5.82 11.33 0.73
C GLY A 68 5.54 10.92 -0.70
N ILE A 69 6.32 11.45 -1.65
CA ILE A 69 6.24 11.11 -3.07
C ILE A 69 6.56 9.62 -3.29
N ALA A 70 7.61 9.09 -2.64
CA ALA A 70 7.97 7.69 -2.74
C ALA A 70 6.87 6.75 -2.19
N ALA A 71 6.27 7.11 -1.06
CA ALA A 71 5.14 6.37 -0.50
C ALA A 71 3.92 6.40 -1.44
N LEU A 72 3.58 7.57 -1.97
CA LEU A 72 2.48 7.73 -2.93
C LEU A 72 2.72 6.89 -4.20
N ALA A 73 3.94 6.91 -4.74
CA ALA A 73 4.31 6.14 -5.93
C ALA A 73 4.16 4.63 -5.69
N GLY A 74 4.56 4.12 -4.52
CA GLY A 74 4.35 2.73 -4.14
C GLY A 74 2.88 2.34 -4.20
N PHE A 75 2.00 3.09 -3.53
CA PHE A 75 0.57 2.80 -3.57
C PHE A 75 -0.06 2.99 -4.96
N ALA A 76 0.38 3.97 -5.75
CA ALA A 76 -0.09 4.16 -7.11
C ALA A 76 0.21 2.93 -7.99
N VAL A 77 1.40 2.34 -7.86
CA VAL A 77 1.75 1.11 -8.59
C VAL A 77 0.82 -0.03 -8.21
N VAL A 78 0.55 -0.26 -6.91
CA VAL A 78 -0.40 -1.31 -6.50
C VAL A 78 -1.81 -1.00 -7.00
N THR A 79 -2.24 0.25 -6.95
CA THR A 79 -3.58 0.69 -7.39
C THR A 79 -3.83 0.32 -8.86
N VAL A 80 -2.87 0.62 -9.73
CA VAL A 80 -2.95 0.30 -11.16
C VAL A 80 -2.85 -1.21 -11.39
N LYS A 81 -1.89 -1.88 -10.73
CA LYS A 81 -1.65 -3.32 -10.93
C LYS A 81 -2.76 -4.21 -10.36
N GLN A 82 -3.47 -3.77 -9.33
CA GLN A 82 -4.62 -4.47 -8.78
C GLN A 82 -5.93 -4.08 -9.46
N GLN A 83 -5.90 -3.19 -10.46
CA GLN A 83 -7.11 -2.66 -11.10
C GLN A 83 -8.12 -2.25 -10.05
N LEU A 84 -7.70 -1.36 -9.14
CA LEU A 84 -8.50 -1.00 -7.98
C LEU A 84 -9.91 -0.51 -8.36
N TRP A 85 -10.06 0.03 -9.57
CA TRP A 85 -11.33 0.48 -10.15
C TRP A 85 -12.36 -0.66 -10.30
N ASP A 86 -11.89 -1.86 -10.66
CA ASP A 86 -12.72 -3.06 -10.78
C ASP A 86 -13.02 -3.67 -9.40
N LEU A 87 -12.08 -3.57 -8.46
CA LEU A 87 -12.28 -4.01 -7.08
C LEU A 87 -13.30 -3.12 -6.34
N VAL A 88 -13.16 -1.81 -6.46
CA VAL A 88 -14.05 -0.84 -5.81
C VAL A 88 -15.47 -0.91 -6.38
N SER A 89 -15.64 -1.11 -7.69
CA SER A 89 -16.96 -1.27 -8.30
C SER A 89 -17.69 -2.55 -7.86
N ASN A 90 -16.95 -3.56 -7.40
CA ASN A 90 -17.50 -4.84 -6.94
C ASN A 90 -17.33 -5.07 -5.43
N ILE A 91 -17.14 -4.00 -4.65
CA ILE A 91 -16.69 -4.09 -3.24
C ILE A 91 -17.58 -4.97 -2.34
N THR A 92 -18.89 -5.03 -2.62
CA THR A 92 -19.87 -5.83 -1.85
C THR A 92 -19.76 -7.34 -2.10
N LYS A 93 -19.09 -7.76 -3.17
CA LYS A 93 -18.93 -9.16 -3.58
C LYS A 93 -17.50 -9.68 -3.40
N LEU A 94 -16.59 -8.83 -2.91
CA LEU A 94 -15.19 -9.21 -2.75
C LEU A 94 -14.98 -10.13 -1.54
N PRO A 95 -14.11 -11.15 -1.67
CA PRO A 95 -13.64 -11.90 -0.52
C PRO A 95 -12.89 -10.98 0.46
N GLY A 96 -13.01 -11.25 1.76
CA GLY A 96 -12.54 -10.35 2.82
C GLY A 96 -11.07 -9.92 2.71
N ALA A 97 -10.20 -10.81 2.23
CA ALA A 97 -8.80 -10.47 2.00
C ALA A 97 -8.59 -9.43 0.87
N MET A 98 -9.37 -9.49 -0.22
CA MET A 98 -9.35 -8.47 -1.27
C MET A 98 -9.94 -7.15 -0.78
N LEU A 99 -10.95 -7.21 0.08
CA LEU A 99 -11.55 -6.03 0.70
C LEU A 99 -10.53 -5.31 1.61
N LEU A 100 -9.82 -6.05 2.44
CA LEU A 100 -8.72 -5.53 3.27
C LEU A 100 -7.58 -4.94 2.43
N MET A 101 -7.19 -5.61 1.35
CA MET A 101 -6.18 -5.09 0.42
C MET A 101 -6.65 -3.78 -0.23
N THR A 102 -7.91 -3.70 -0.63
CA THR A 102 -8.50 -2.50 -1.22
C THR A 102 -8.52 -1.34 -0.22
N LEU A 103 -8.91 -1.61 1.03
CA LEU A 103 -8.87 -0.63 2.12
C LEU A 103 -7.44 -0.18 2.43
N ALA A 104 -6.47 -1.09 2.44
CA ALA A 104 -5.05 -0.76 2.61
C ALA A 104 -4.56 0.20 1.54
N ILE A 105 -4.89 -0.07 0.27
CA ILE A 105 -4.46 0.77 -0.84
C ILE A 105 -5.15 2.13 -0.77
N LEU A 106 -6.48 2.18 -0.60
CA LEU A 106 -7.22 3.46 -0.52
C LEU A 106 -6.76 4.31 0.67
N GLY A 107 -6.67 3.71 1.85
CA GLY A 107 -6.19 4.40 3.06
C GLY A 107 -4.75 4.87 2.91
N GLY A 108 -3.88 4.04 2.32
CA GLY A 108 -2.49 4.37 2.03
C GLY A 108 -2.36 5.53 1.04
N VAL A 109 -3.11 5.52 -0.06
CA VAL A 109 -3.15 6.61 -1.06
C VAL A 109 -3.64 7.90 -0.41
N LEU A 110 -4.76 7.87 0.33
CA LEU A 110 -5.30 9.06 0.99
C LEU A 110 -4.32 9.65 2.01
N CYS A 111 -3.76 8.80 2.88
CA CYS A 111 -2.80 9.27 3.88
C CYS A 111 -1.52 9.82 3.23
N SER A 112 -1.01 9.20 2.16
CA SER A 112 0.17 9.69 1.44
C SER A 112 -0.11 11.00 0.68
N LEU A 113 -1.27 11.13 0.03
CA LEU A 113 -1.70 12.38 -0.61
C LEU A 113 -1.79 13.53 0.39
N ILE A 114 -2.46 13.32 1.52
CA ILE A 114 -2.58 14.35 2.57
C ILE A 114 -1.18 14.68 3.12
N ALA A 115 -0.32 13.68 3.31
CA ALA A 115 1.02 13.90 3.84
C ALA A 115 1.89 14.74 2.90
N VAL A 116 1.76 14.55 1.58
CA VAL A 116 2.43 15.36 0.55
C VAL A 116 1.83 16.77 0.47
N ALA A 117 0.50 16.89 0.48
CA ALA A 117 -0.19 18.18 0.36
C ALA A 117 -0.02 19.08 1.60
N THR A 118 0.18 18.49 2.77
CA THR A 118 0.39 19.22 4.03
C THR A 118 1.86 19.43 4.37
N GLU A 119 2.79 18.94 3.55
CA GLU A 119 4.19 19.27 3.70
C GLU A 119 4.47 20.68 3.17
N PRO A 120 5.07 21.57 3.99
CA PRO A 120 5.47 22.87 3.49
C PRO A 120 6.52 22.66 2.41
N SER A 121 6.24 23.14 1.20
CA SER A 121 7.22 23.23 0.12
C SER A 121 8.35 24.14 0.59
N SER A 122 9.44 23.54 1.05
CA SER A 122 10.67 24.22 1.45
C SER A 122 11.41 24.79 0.26
#